data_AF-A0A1C6F7Z7-F1
#
_entry.id   AF-A0A1C6F7Z7-F1
#
_cell.length_a   1.000
_cell.length_b   1.000
_cell.length_c   1.000
_cell.angle_alpha   90.00
_cell.angle_beta   90.00
_cell.angle_gamma   90.00
#
_symmetry.space_group_name_H-M   'P 1'
#
loop_
_entity.id
_entity.type
_entity.pdbx_description
1 polymer ?
#
loop_
_entity_poly.entity_id
_entity_poly.type
_entity_poly.pdbx_seq_one_letter_code
_entity_poly.pdbx_strand_id
1 'polypeptide(L)'
;MINNINKNSYNMNPYIKLPTKPNNEEIPTQSKVEDIDVKDFFLKIKEELKNVELIAIKMIKGEPLTPKEQRLITEKYPDIKKLVQQSKKEIKDLKEEIKNCKTEEERQQVISKAITNIKAMDKKGLLSEVQVKIKMAAVKEVEKFSQKINLENKKSEIIATKIIKGEKLTPNEQKFITEKYPEVKQFAQQSKKEVKVLKEQIKNCKTEEERQQVISKVIENIKVMDKKGLLSKVEVKIKMAVVEEVEKSSQKINLESKKADTIATKMVKGEKLTASEQKFIIEKYPEIKELAEQSLKESKNLKEQIKNCKTEEEKQQVTSKAIDNLEEMFKKGIISPMQLKFKMLAIESIKNEKENNKLFNINPYVYLNPGALVDNLTGILMVIVIIIIILYMI
;
A
#
# COMPACT_ATOMS: atom_id res chain seq x y z
N MET A 1 33.77 -51.84 -23.40
CA MET A 1 32.88 -51.82 -24.58
C MET A 1 32.51 -50.38 -24.88
N ILE A 2 32.91 -49.91 -26.06
CA ILE A 2 32.80 -48.53 -26.54
C ILE A 2 31.71 -48.48 -27.63
N ASN A 3 30.88 -47.41 -27.60
CA ASN A 3 30.26 -46.65 -28.70
C ASN A 3 28.90 -46.10 -28.22
N ASN A 4 28.48 -44.85 -28.46
CA ASN A 4 28.75 -43.98 -29.59
C ASN A 4 28.55 -42.50 -29.18
N ILE A 5 29.58 -41.67 -29.29
CA ILE A 5 29.49 -40.20 -29.23
C ILE A 5 29.74 -39.70 -30.65
N ASN A 6 28.72 -39.15 -31.29
CA ASN A 6 28.87 -38.47 -32.57
C ASN A 6 29.53 -37.10 -32.33
N LYS A 7 30.86 -37.05 -32.50
CA LYS A 7 31.64 -35.83 -32.66
C LYS A 7 31.68 -35.52 -34.16
N ASN A 8 30.92 -34.53 -34.63
CA ASN A 8 31.24 -33.92 -35.92
C ASN A 8 32.34 -32.87 -35.71
N SER A 9 33.52 -33.22 -36.21
CA SER A 9 34.72 -32.41 -36.27
C SER A 9 34.55 -31.25 -37.25
N TYR A 10 34.79 -30.02 -36.80
CA TYR A 10 35.17 -28.94 -37.70
C TYR A 10 36.58 -29.23 -38.19
N ASN A 11 36.69 -29.59 -39.47
CA ASN A 11 37.97 -29.76 -40.15
C ASN A 11 38.57 -28.36 -40.39
N MET A 12 39.52 -27.98 -39.54
CA MET A 12 40.48 -26.91 -39.81
C MET A 12 41.59 -27.51 -40.66
N ASN A 13 41.75 -27.06 -41.91
CA ASN A 13 43.03 -27.19 -42.59
C ASN A 13 43.47 -25.82 -43.12
N PRO A 14 44.59 -25.26 -42.62
CA PRO A 14 45.15 -23.99 -43.07
C PRO A 14 46.16 -24.23 -44.20
N TYR A 15 46.15 -23.35 -45.21
CA TYR A 15 47.15 -23.23 -46.30
C TYR A 15 47.34 -24.44 -47.24
N ILE A 16 46.75 -24.37 -48.43
CA ILE A 16 47.29 -25.05 -49.62
C ILE A 16 48.29 -24.09 -50.28
N LYS A 17 49.59 -24.33 -50.11
CA LYS A 17 50.64 -23.74 -50.96
C LYS A 17 50.69 -24.51 -52.28
N LEU A 18 50.39 -23.84 -53.39
CA LEU A 18 50.67 -24.35 -54.74
C LEU A 18 52.10 -23.96 -55.18
N PRO A 19 52.77 -24.80 -55.99
CA PRO A 19 54.19 -24.64 -56.32
C PRO A 19 54.43 -23.52 -57.32
N THR A 20 55.47 -22.72 -57.06
CA THR A 20 56.01 -21.70 -57.96
C THR A 20 56.95 -22.31 -58.98
N LYS A 21 56.66 -22.14 -60.28
CA LYS A 21 57.68 -21.92 -61.32
C LYS A 21 57.16 -20.91 -62.36
N PRO A 22 58.03 -20.02 -62.86
CA PRO A 22 57.62 -18.84 -63.62
C PRO A 22 57.53 -19.18 -65.11
N ASN A 23 56.51 -18.68 -65.80
CA ASN A 23 56.64 -18.37 -67.22
C ASN A 23 55.82 -17.11 -67.52
N ASN A 24 56.56 -16.13 -68.03
CA ASN A 24 56.07 -14.85 -68.51
C ASN A 24 55.14 -15.07 -69.70
N GLU A 25 53.84 -14.89 -69.50
CA GLU A 25 52.95 -14.42 -70.56
C GLU A 25 52.03 -13.38 -69.93
N GLU A 26 51.96 -12.23 -70.60
CA GLU A 26 51.31 -11.01 -70.15
C GLU A 26 49.86 -11.29 -69.72
N ILE A 27 49.59 -11.12 -68.43
CA ILE A 27 48.22 -11.05 -67.92
C ILE A 27 47.62 -9.77 -68.53
N PRO A 28 46.58 -9.86 -69.37
CA PRO A 28 45.84 -8.67 -69.76
C PRO A 28 45.29 -8.10 -68.45
N THR A 29 45.63 -6.85 -68.16
CA THR A 29 45.07 -6.10 -67.04
C THR A 29 43.55 -6.19 -67.13
N GLN A 30 42.96 -7.08 -66.32
CA GLN A 30 41.52 -7.10 -66.08
C GLN A 30 41.20 -5.84 -65.27
N SER A 31 40.93 -4.80 -66.05
CA SER A 31 39.81 -3.88 -65.94
C SER A 31 39.18 -3.75 -64.57
N LYS A 32 39.04 -2.49 -64.15
CA LYS A 32 38.08 -1.96 -63.16
C LYS A 32 36.64 -2.42 -63.44
N VAL A 33 36.36 -3.72 -63.30
CA VAL A 33 35.04 -4.31 -63.32
C VAL A 33 34.58 -4.35 -61.86
N GLU A 34 33.64 -3.46 -61.56
CA GLU A 34 32.53 -3.66 -60.62
C GLU A 34 32.72 -3.45 -59.09
N ASP A 35 33.60 -2.54 -58.64
CA ASP A 35 33.55 -2.08 -57.23
C ASP A 35 32.20 -1.43 -56.84
N ILE A 36 31.48 -0.84 -57.82
CA ILE A 36 30.15 -0.24 -57.62
C ILE A 36 29.05 -1.32 -57.55
N ASP A 37 29.09 -2.34 -58.41
CA ASP A 37 28.04 -3.36 -58.49
C ASP A 37 28.07 -4.32 -57.28
N VAL A 38 29.26 -4.66 -56.79
CA VAL A 38 29.42 -5.46 -55.56
C VAL A 38 28.88 -4.69 -54.34
N LYS A 39 29.18 -3.38 -54.25
CA LYS A 39 28.70 -2.54 -53.15
C LYS A 39 27.18 -2.36 -53.18
N ASP A 40 26.59 -2.14 -54.35
CA ASP A 40 25.14 -2.02 -54.52
C ASP A 40 24.42 -3.35 -54.25
N PHE A 41 25.02 -4.48 -54.61
CA PHE A 41 24.52 -5.81 -54.27
C PHE A 41 24.49 -6.05 -52.76
N PHE A 42 25.58 -5.74 -52.04
CA PHE A 42 25.61 -5.85 -50.58
C PHE A 42 24.60 -4.91 -49.90
N LEU A 43 24.38 -3.72 -50.47
CA LEU A 43 23.40 -2.77 -49.95
C LEU A 43 21.98 -3.32 -50.10
N LYS A 44 21.63 -3.90 -51.25
CA LYS A 44 20.34 -4.58 -51.49
C LYS A 44 20.12 -5.75 -50.53
N ILE A 45 21.13 -6.58 -50.28
CA ILE A 45 21.04 -7.67 -49.29
C ILE A 45 20.79 -7.13 -47.88
N LYS A 46 21.50 -6.06 -47.49
CA LYS A 46 21.34 -5.45 -46.17
C LYS A 46 19.94 -4.86 -45.98
N GLU A 47 19.37 -4.26 -47.02
CA GLU A 47 18.00 -3.76 -47.01
C GLU A 47 16.96 -4.89 -46.95
N GLU A 48 17.12 -5.95 -47.76
CA GLU A 48 16.22 -7.12 -47.71
C GLU A 48 16.28 -7.78 -46.33
N LEU A 49 17.47 -7.95 -45.74
CA LEU A 49 17.62 -8.47 -44.38
C LEU A 49 16.96 -7.60 -43.31
N LYS A 50 17.08 -6.27 -43.40
CA LYS A 50 16.36 -5.35 -42.50
C LYS A 50 14.85 -5.50 -42.64
N ASN A 51 14.34 -5.65 -43.86
CA ASN A 51 12.93 -5.87 -44.10
C ASN A 51 12.45 -7.19 -43.48
N VAL A 52 13.22 -8.27 -43.66
CA VAL A 52 12.91 -9.59 -43.09
C VAL A 52 12.99 -9.56 -41.56
N GLU A 53 13.93 -8.83 -40.98
CA GLU A 53 14.02 -8.57 -39.54
C GLU A 53 12.73 -7.91 -39.02
N LEU A 54 12.22 -6.88 -39.70
CA LEU A 54 10.96 -6.23 -39.33
C LEU A 54 9.78 -7.20 -39.44
N ILE A 55 9.70 -7.99 -40.51
CA ILE A 55 8.67 -9.03 -40.68
C ILE A 55 8.73 -10.04 -39.53
N ALA A 56 9.92 -10.50 -39.16
CA ALA A 56 10.13 -11.41 -38.04
C ALA A 56 9.65 -10.80 -36.72
N ILE A 57 9.95 -9.52 -36.46
CA ILE A 57 9.48 -8.79 -35.28
C ILE A 57 7.94 -8.65 -35.29
N LYS A 58 7.31 -8.35 -36.44
CA LYS A 58 5.84 -8.33 -36.58
C LYS A 58 5.25 -9.68 -36.19
N MET A 59 5.83 -10.77 -36.68
CA MET A 59 5.39 -12.11 -36.32
C MET A 59 5.50 -12.38 -34.82
N ILE A 60 6.58 -11.96 -34.16
CA ILE A 60 6.78 -12.10 -32.71
C ILE A 60 5.70 -11.37 -31.92
N LYS A 61 5.35 -10.15 -32.34
CA LYS A 61 4.27 -9.35 -31.74
C LYS A 61 2.87 -9.91 -32.02
N GLY A 62 2.74 -10.86 -32.94
CA GLY A 62 1.45 -11.40 -33.39
C GLY A 62 0.71 -10.47 -34.35
N GLU A 63 1.40 -9.54 -34.98
CA GLU A 63 0.82 -8.67 -36.01
C GLU A 63 0.56 -9.47 -37.30
N PRO A 64 -0.53 -9.18 -38.03
CA PRO A 64 -0.83 -9.86 -39.28
C PRO A 64 0.24 -9.56 -40.35
N LEU A 65 0.58 -10.58 -41.14
CA LEU A 65 1.45 -10.44 -42.31
C LEU A 65 0.64 -10.32 -43.59
N THR A 66 1.11 -9.49 -44.51
CA THR A 66 0.64 -9.45 -45.89
C THR A 66 1.07 -10.72 -46.64
N PRO A 67 0.40 -11.09 -47.75
CA PRO A 67 0.80 -12.23 -48.57
C PRO A 67 2.25 -12.14 -49.08
N LYS A 68 2.74 -10.92 -49.38
CA LYS A 68 4.12 -10.69 -49.82
C LYS A 68 5.13 -10.95 -48.69
N GLU A 69 4.87 -10.43 -47.49
CA GLU A 69 5.71 -10.68 -46.31
C GLU A 69 5.73 -12.17 -45.97
N GLN A 70 4.58 -12.85 -46.05
CA GLN A 70 4.44 -14.27 -45.78
C GLN A 70 5.24 -15.14 -46.76
N ARG A 71 5.19 -14.83 -48.07
CA ARG A 71 6.00 -15.51 -49.09
C ARG A 71 7.48 -15.27 -48.87
N LEU A 72 7.89 -14.00 -48.66
CA LEU A 72 9.29 -13.64 -48.46
C LEU A 72 9.94 -14.42 -47.31
N ILE A 73 9.30 -14.44 -46.13
CA ILE A 73 9.88 -15.12 -44.96
C ILE A 73 9.76 -16.65 -45.03
N THR A 74 8.79 -17.18 -45.80
CA THR A 74 8.60 -18.64 -45.93
C THR A 74 9.52 -19.24 -46.98
N GLU A 75 9.65 -18.57 -48.13
CA GLU A 75 10.34 -19.11 -49.30
C GLU A 75 11.82 -18.70 -49.31
N LYS A 76 12.14 -17.43 -49.03
CA LYS A 76 13.54 -16.94 -49.09
C LYS A 76 14.29 -17.05 -47.76
N TYR A 77 13.60 -16.92 -46.63
CA TYR A 77 14.24 -16.88 -45.29
C TYR A 77 13.66 -17.90 -44.29
N PRO A 78 13.63 -19.20 -44.64
CA PRO A 78 13.03 -20.23 -43.78
C PRO A 78 13.72 -20.35 -42.41
N ASP A 79 15.02 -20.07 -42.32
CA ASP A 79 15.76 -20.09 -41.04
C ASP A 79 15.30 -18.99 -40.08
N ILE A 80 15.02 -17.78 -40.59
CA ILE A 80 14.48 -16.69 -39.78
C ILE A 80 13.05 -17.04 -39.35
N LYS A 81 12.25 -17.65 -40.22
CA LYS A 81 10.93 -18.17 -39.85
C LYS A 81 11.03 -19.19 -38.71
N LYS A 82 11.97 -20.13 -38.77
CA LYS A 82 12.22 -21.13 -37.72
C LYS A 82 12.65 -20.48 -36.40
N LEU A 83 13.54 -19.49 -36.46
CA LEU A 83 13.97 -18.69 -35.31
C LEU A 83 12.79 -17.95 -34.65
N VAL A 84 11.88 -17.38 -35.44
CA VAL A 84 10.67 -16.75 -34.92
C VAL A 84 9.81 -17.76 -34.18
N GLN A 85 9.59 -18.96 -34.73
CA GLN A 85 8.82 -20.00 -34.05
C GLN A 85 9.46 -20.46 -32.75
N GLN A 86 10.79 -20.63 -32.74
CA GLN A 86 11.53 -20.95 -31.53
C GLN A 86 11.37 -19.83 -30.48
N SER A 87 11.57 -18.58 -30.88
CA SER A 87 11.41 -17.42 -30.00
C SER A 87 9.97 -17.31 -29.46
N LYS A 88 8.94 -17.65 -30.25
CA LYS A 88 7.54 -17.70 -29.76
C LYS A 88 7.34 -18.74 -28.66
N LYS A 89 8.00 -19.90 -28.75
CA LYS A 89 7.99 -20.91 -27.70
C LYS A 89 8.68 -20.39 -26.44
N GLU A 90 9.88 -19.82 -26.58
CA GLU A 90 10.63 -19.20 -25.48
C GLU A 90 9.82 -18.10 -24.78
N ILE A 91 9.08 -17.26 -25.53
CA ILE A 91 8.16 -16.25 -24.96
C ILE A 91 7.07 -16.90 -24.14
N LYS A 92 6.47 -17.99 -24.61
CA LYS A 92 5.38 -18.67 -23.90
C LYS A 92 5.88 -19.20 -22.56
N ASP A 93 7.04 -19.84 -22.56
CA ASP A 93 7.66 -20.41 -21.36
C ASP A 93 8.02 -19.29 -20.36
N LEU A 94 8.64 -18.20 -20.84
CA LEU A 94 8.93 -17.02 -20.01
C LEU A 94 7.65 -16.39 -19.44
N LYS A 95 6.57 -16.27 -20.22
CA LYS A 95 5.30 -15.73 -19.73
C LYS A 95 4.71 -16.61 -18.62
N GLU A 96 4.90 -17.92 -18.67
CA GLU A 96 4.46 -18.83 -17.62
C GLU A 96 5.31 -18.66 -16.35
N GLU A 97 6.62 -18.53 -16.48
CA GLU A 97 7.52 -18.19 -15.36
C GLU A 97 7.11 -16.85 -14.71
N ILE A 98 6.78 -15.84 -15.52
CA ILE A 98 6.30 -14.53 -15.05
C ILE A 98 4.99 -14.62 -14.27
N LYS A 99 4.06 -15.53 -14.63
CA LYS A 99 2.82 -15.74 -13.86
C LYS A 99 3.07 -16.37 -12.50
N ASN A 100 4.08 -17.23 -12.40
CA ASN A 100 4.43 -17.93 -11.17
C ASN A 100 5.23 -17.06 -10.19
N CYS A 101 5.74 -15.91 -10.65
CA CYS A 101 6.38 -14.92 -9.80
C CYS A 101 5.35 -14.24 -8.86
N LYS A 102 5.68 -14.20 -7.57
CA LYS A 102 4.86 -13.58 -6.51
C LYS A 102 5.01 -12.06 -6.52
N THR A 103 6.17 -11.55 -6.91
CA THR A 103 6.51 -10.12 -6.81
C THR A 103 6.85 -9.50 -8.16
N GLU A 104 6.78 -8.17 -8.24
CA GLU A 104 7.20 -7.44 -9.45
C GLU A 104 8.71 -7.54 -9.63
N GLU A 105 9.44 -7.55 -8.52
CA GLU A 105 10.89 -7.68 -8.45
C GLU A 105 11.36 -9.04 -8.99
N GLU A 106 10.70 -10.13 -8.61
CA GLU A 106 10.94 -11.47 -9.19
C GLU A 106 10.70 -11.47 -10.70
N ARG A 107 9.59 -10.87 -11.18
CA ARG A 107 9.32 -10.75 -12.62
C ARG A 107 10.44 -9.98 -13.35
N GLN A 108 10.92 -8.89 -12.77
CA GLN A 108 12.01 -8.10 -13.33
C GLN A 108 13.34 -8.87 -13.35
N GLN A 109 13.61 -9.71 -12.35
CA GLN A 109 14.78 -10.57 -12.34
C GLN A 109 14.75 -11.61 -13.47
N VAL A 110 13.60 -12.26 -13.69
CA VAL A 110 13.41 -13.21 -14.81
C VAL A 110 13.66 -12.53 -16.15
N ILE A 111 13.08 -11.36 -16.38
CA ILE A 111 13.28 -10.57 -17.61
C ILE A 111 14.75 -10.15 -17.76
N SER A 112 15.36 -9.63 -16.70
CA SER A 112 16.75 -9.17 -16.70
C SER A 112 17.73 -10.30 -16.98
N LYS A 113 17.47 -11.51 -16.44
CA LYS A 113 18.25 -12.71 -16.72
C LYS A 113 18.17 -13.08 -18.20
N ALA A 114 16.98 -13.06 -18.80
CA ALA A 114 16.80 -13.32 -20.22
C ALA A 114 17.57 -12.32 -21.10
N ILE A 115 17.45 -11.01 -20.82
CA ILE A 115 18.19 -9.95 -21.52
C ILE A 115 19.70 -10.16 -21.39
N THR A 116 20.18 -10.45 -20.19
CA THR A 116 21.60 -10.63 -19.90
C THR A 116 22.17 -11.84 -20.65
N ASN A 117 21.43 -12.95 -20.69
CA ASN A 117 21.83 -14.12 -21.46
C ASN A 117 21.95 -13.81 -22.95
N ILE A 118 20.99 -13.07 -23.54
CA ILE A 118 21.07 -12.65 -24.95
C ILE A 118 22.29 -11.78 -25.19
N LYS A 119 22.52 -10.75 -24.35
CA LYS A 119 23.70 -9.87 -24.46
C LYS A 119 25.02 -10.64 -24.31
N ALA A 120 25.07 -11.66 -23.46
CA ALA A 120 26.26 -12.48 -23.27
C ALA A 120 26.55 -13.35 -24.50
N MET A 121 25.52 -13.92 -25.12
CA MET A 121 25.67 -14.70 -26.36
C MET A 121 26.07 -13.81 -27.54
N ASP A 122 25.51 -12.61 -27.66
CA ASP A 122 25.88 -11.59 -28.63
C ASP A 122 27.37 -11.20 -28.53
N LYS A 123 27.83 -10.84 -27.32
CA LYS A 123 29.25 -10.53 -27.05
C LYS A 123 30.20 -11.68 -27.38
N LYS A 124 29.75 -12.93 -27.29
CA LYS A 124 30.54 -14.12 -27.64
C LYS A 124 30.49 -14.45 -29.13
N GLY A 125 29.77 -13.68 -29.95
CA GLY A 125 29.56 -13.95 -31.37
C GLY A 125 28.69 -15.18 -31.64
N LEU A 126 27.94 -15.66 -30.65
CA LEU A 126 27.10 -16.87 -30.76
C LEU A 126 25.74 -16.57 -31.41
N LEU A 127 25.37 -15.30 -31.53
CA LEU A 127 24.16 -14.84 -32.20
C LEU A 127 24.52 -13.83 -33.28
N SER A 128 23.83 -13.90 -34.42
CA SER A 128 23.88 -12.84 -35.42
C SER A 128 23.10 -11.60 -34.96
N GLU A 129 23.38 -10.45 -35.56
CA GLU A 129 22.67 -9.19 -35.26
C GLU A 129 21.14 -9.36 -35.41
N VAL A 130 20.70 -10.05 -36.47
CA VAL A 130 19.28 -10.35 -36.73
C VAL A 130 18.70 -11.24 -35.62
N GLN A 131 19.44 -12.27 -35.17
CA GLN A 131 19.01 -13.13 -34.08
C GLN A 131 18.85 -12.37 -32.76
N VAL A 132 19.80 -11.49 -32.45
CA VAL A 132 19.76 -10.66 -31.24
C VAL A 132 18.52 -9.78 -31.25
N LYS A 133 18.23 -9.09 -32.36
CA LYS A 133 17.07 -8.19 -32.44
C LYS A 133 15.74 -8.91 -32.34
N ILE A 134 15.60 -10.08 -32.98
CA ILE A 134 14.38 -10.91 -32.87
C ILE A 134 14.19 -11.41 -31.43
N LYS A 135 15.25 -11.92 -30.79
CA LYS A 135 15.18 -12.40 -29.40
C LYS A 135 14.94 -11.25 -28.40
N MET A 136 15.50 -10.07 -28.61
CA MET A 136 15.21 -8.89 -27.79
C MET A 136 13.76 -8.41 -27.97
N ALA A 137 13.24 -8.41 -29.20
CA ALA A 137 11.83 -8.10 -29.44
C ALA A 137 10.90 -9.10 -28.74
N ALA A 138 11.27 -10.38 -28.70
CA ALA A 138 10.56 -11.41 -27.97
C ALA A 138 10.50 -11.13 -26.46
N VAL A 139 11.64 -10.81 -25.84
CA VAL A 139 11.68 -10.45 -24.40
C VAL A 139 10.89 -9.17 -24.11
N LYS A 140 10.88 -8.20 -25.03
CA LYS A 140 10.05 -6.99 -24.89
C LYS A 140 8.55 -7.29 -24.83
N GLU A 141 8.07 -8.32 -25.51
CA GLU A 141 6.67 -8.76 -25.39
C GLU A 141 6.37 -9.47 -24.07
N VAL A 142 7.37 -10.13 -23.46
CA VAL A 142 7.28 -10.66 -22.09
C VAL A 142 7.23 -9.51 -21.08
N GLU A 143 8.04 -8.47 -21.28
CA GLU A 143 8.05 -7.27 -20.43
C GLU A 143 6.70 -6.56 -20.45
N LYS A 144 6.11 -6.31 -21.63
CA LYS A 144 4.75 -5.75 -21.74
C LYS A 144 3.70 -6.60 -21.02
N PHE A 145 3.82 -7.93 -21.13
CA PHE A 145 2.93 -8.85 -20.42
C PHE A 145 3.07 -8.74 -18.90
N SER A 146 4.31 -8.67 -18.39
CA SER A 146 4.61 -8.42 -16.97
C SER A 146 4.00 -7.11 -16.48
N GLN A 147 4.16 -6.02 -17.24
CA GLN A 147 3.55 -4.71 -16.93
C GLN A 147 2.02 -4.79 -16.87
N LYS A 148 1.40 -5.53 -17.79
CA LYS A 148 -0.05 -5.77 -17.77
C LYS A 148 -0.48 -6.50 -16.50
N ILE A 149 0.24 -7.54 -16.09
CA ILE A 149 -0.03 -8.23 -14.81
C ILE A 149 0.08 -7.26 -13.63
N ASN A 150 1.10 -6.41 -13.58
CA ASN A 150 1.27 -5.44 -12.50
C ASN A 150 0.10 -4.46 -12.42
N LEU A 151 -0.40 -3.97 -13.56
CA LEU A 151 -1.58 -3.12 -13.62
C LEU A 151 -2.85 -3.85 -13.19
N GLU A 152 -3.03 -5.10 -13.61
CA GLU A 152 -4.17 -5.93 -13.21
C GLU A 152 -4.15 -6.23 -11.70
N ASN A 153 -2.98 -6.52 -11.13
CA ASN A 153 -2.79 -6.72 -9.68
C ASN A 153 -3.12 -5.44 -8.91
N LYS A 154 -2.59 -4.28 -9.31
CA LYS A 154 -2.93 -2.98 -8.69
C LYS A 154 -4.44 -2.69 -8.76
N LYS A 155 -5.08 -3.00 -9.89
CA LYS A 155 -6.53 -2.86 -10.02
C LYS A 155 -7.28 -3.79 -9.07
N SER A 156 -6.82 -5.04 -8.91
CA SER A 156 -7.43 -5.99 -7.97
C SER A 156 -7.33 -5.50 -6.52
N GLU A 157 -6.19 -4.93 -6.13
CA GLU A 157 -5.97 -4.33 -4.80
C GLU A 157 -6.96 -3.17 -4.54
N ILE A 158 -7.12 -2.26 -5.51
CA ILE A 158 -8.07 -1.14 -5.39
C ILE A 158 -9.49 -1.65 -5.20
N ILE A 159 -9.91 -2.63 -5.99
CA ILE A 159 -11.26 -3.23 -5.89
C ILE A 159 -11.44 -3.93 -4.55
N ALA A 160 -10.43 -4.67 -4.07
CA ALA A 160 -10.45 -5.31 -2.76
C ALA A 160 -10.64 -4.28 -1.63
N THR A 161 -9.90 -3.16 -1.67
CA THR A 161 -10.06 -2.06 -0.72
C THR A 161 -11.47 -1.46 -0.75
N LYS A 162 -12.07 -1.28 -1.94
CA LYS A 162 -13.47 -0.82 -2.06
C LYS A 162 -14.44 -1.78 -1.36
N ILE A 163 -14.24 -3.10 -1.51
CA ILE A 163 -15.04 -4.13 -0.83
C ILE A 163 -14.98 -3.95 0.69
N ILE A 164 -13.77 -3.79 1.24
CA ILE A 164 -13.52 -3.60 2.67
C ILE A 164 -14.23 -2.36 3.20
N LYS A 165 -14.11 -1.24 2.48
CA LYS A 165 -14.78 0.04 2.79
C LYS A 165 -16.30 -0.04 2.66
N GLY A 166 -16.82 -1.08 2.00
CA GLY A 166 -18.24 -1.25 1.75
C GLY A 166 -18.78 -0.39 0.62
N GLU A 167 -17.90 0.13 -0.24
CA GLU A 167 -18.26 0.88 -1.44
C GLU A 167 -18.95 -0.04 -2.47
N LYS A 168 -19.81 0.55 -3.30
CA LYS A 168 -20.44 -0.16 -4.42
C LYS A 168 -19.43 -0.35 -5.54
N LEU A 169 -19.25 -1.58 -6.00
CA LEU A 169 -18.45 -1.88 -7.19
C LEU A 169 -19.27 -1.63 -8.45
N THR A 170 -18.62 -1.13 -9.50
CA THR A 170 -19.20 -1.09 -10.84
C THR A 170 -19.34 -2.51 -11.41
N PRO A 171 -20.24 -2.76 -12.38
CA PRO A 171 -20.36 -4.07 -13.02
C PRO A 171 -19.04 -4.58 -13.62
N ASN A 172 -18.22 -3.69 -14.18
CA ASN A 172 -16.91 -4.02 -14.73
C ASN A 172 -15.90 -4.43 -13.66
N GLU A 173 -15.88 -3.75 -12.52
CA GLU A 173 -15.03 -4.14 -11.38
C GLU A 173 -15.47 -5.47 -10.78
N GLN A 174 -16.79 -5.65 -10.63
CA GLN A 174 -17.38 -6.88 -10.13
C GLN A 174 -17.04 -8.07 -11.03
N LYS A 175 -17.17 -7.92 -12.35
CA LYS A 175 -16.78 -8.93 -13.35
C LYS A 175 -15.28 -9.22 -13.30
N PHE A 176 -14.45 -8.18 -13.33
CA PHE A 176 -12.99 -8.30 -13.30
C PHE A 176 -12.51 -9.09 -12.08
N ILE A 177 -12.91 -8.71 -10.86
CA ILE A 177 -12.43 -9.39 -9.65
C ILE A 177 -12.99 -10.80 -9.50
N THR A 178 -14.22 -11.05 -9.99
CA THR A 178 -14.83 -12.39 -9.89
C THR A 178 -14.21 -13.37 -10.87
N GLU A 179 -13.94 -12.95 -12.10
CA GLU A 179 -13.41 -13.83 -13.14
C GLU A 179 -11.89 -14.01 -13.05
N LYS A 180 -11.14 -12.94 -12.74
CA LYS A 180 -9.68 -12.98 -12.77
C LYS A 180 -9.02 -13.18 -11.41
N TYR A 181 -9.65 -12.75 -10.32
CA TYR A 181 -9.05 -12.75 -8.98
C TYR A 181 -10.04 -13.21 -7.89
N PRO A 182 -10.65 -14.40 -8.04
CA PRO A 182 -11.70 -14.88 -7.12
C PRO A 182 -11.21 -15.01 -5.67
N GLU A 183 -9.96 -15.42 -5.46
CA GLU A 183 -9.34 -15.55 -4.14
C GLU A 183 -9.21 -14.18 -3.44
N VAL A 184 -8.74 -13.16 -4.17
CA VAL A 184 -8.63 -11.78 -3.66
C VAL A 184 -10.00 -11.24 -3.26
N LYS A 185 -11.04 -11.50 -4.08
CA LYS A 185 -12.43 -11.14 -3.76
C LYS A 185 -12.89 -11.79 -2.46
N GLN A 186 -12.68 -13.10 -2.32
CA GLN A 186 -13.10 -13.85 -1.14
C GLN A 186 -12.38 -13.36 0.13
N PHE A 187 -11.07 -13.15 0.04
CA PHE A 187 -10.27 -12.63 1.14
C PHE A 187 -10.73 -11.22 1.55
N ALA A 188 -10.97 -10.32 0.59
CA ALA A 188 -11.50 -8.99 0.86
C ALA A 188 -12.89 -9.01 1.54
N GLN A 189 -13.76 -9.96 1.17
CA GLN A 189 -15.06 -10.13 1.81
C GLN A 189 -14.94 -10.63 3.26
N GLN A 190 -13.98 -11.52 3.54
CA GLN A 190 -13.69 -11.95 4.90
C GLN A 190 -13.13 -10.80 5.73
N SER A 191 -12.17 -10.05 5.20
CA SER A 191 -11.62 -8.84 5.82
C SER A 191 -12.70 -7.77 6.08
N LYS A 192 -13.70 -7.63 5.21
CA LYS A 192 -14.86 -6.76 5.47
C LYS A 192 -15.66 -7.17 6.71
N LYS A 193 -15.79 -8.47 6.98
CA LYS A 193 -16.43 -8.97 8.21
C LYS A 193 -15.58 -8.65 9.43
N GLU A 194 -14.28 -8.84 9.33
CA GLU A 194 -13.30 -8.50 10.37
C GLU A 194 -13.36 -7.00 10.74
N VAL A 195 -13.49 -6.10 9.76
CA VAL A 195 -13.73 -4.67 10.02
C VAL A 195 -14.94 -4.48 10.94
N LYS A 196 -16.06 -5.17 10.70
CA LYS A 196 -17.26 -5.02 11.55
C LYS A 196 -17.01 -5.47 12.99
N VAL A 197 -16.32 -6.60 13.16
CA VAL A 197 -15.97 -7.15 14.47
C VAL A 197 -15.05 -6.18 15.23
N LEU A 198 -13.98 -5.71 14.57
CA LEU A 198 -13.04 -4.76 15.17
C LEU A 198 -13.71 -3.42 15.50
N LYS A 199 -14.58 -2.91 14.62
CA LYS A 199 -15.36 -1.69 14.88
C LYS A 199 -16.25 -1.84 16.11
N GLU A 200 -16.81 -3.02 16.36
CA GLU A 200 -17.61 -3.27 17.56
C GLU A 200 -16.73 -3.38 18.81
N GLN A 201 -15.57 -4.02 18.70
CA GLN A 201 -14.60 -4.09 19.80
C GLN A 201 -14.14 -2.70 20.24
N ILE A 202 -13.74 -1.82 19.31
CA ILE A 202 -13.26 -0.47 19.66
C ILE A 202 -14.36 0.43 20.22
N LYS A 203 -15.64 0.19 19.90
CA LYS A 203 -16.76 0.92 20.51
C LYS A 203 -16.92 0.59 21.99
N ASN A 204 -16.61 -0.66 22.36
CA ASN A 204 -16.71 -1.14 23.73
C ASN A 204 -15.50 -0.74 24.59
N CYS A 205 -14.42 -0.23 23.97
CA CYS A 205 -13.28 0.34 24.68
C CYS A 205 -13.66 1.68 25.33
N LYS A 206 -13.32 1.83 26.61
CA LYS A 206 -13.61 3.01 27.42
C LYS A 206 -12.65 4.16 27.12
N THR A 207 -11.39 3.84 26.84
CA THR A 207 -10.35 4.85 26.61
C THR A 207 -9.74 4.76 25.22
N GLU A 208 -9.01 5.80 24.83
CA GLU A 208 -8.31 5.80 23.54
C GLU A 208 -7.15 4.83 23.54
N GLU A 209 -6.46 4.70 24.67
CA GLU A 209 -5.33 3.80 24.85
C GLU A 209 -5.77 2.35 24.65
N GLU A 210 -6.94 1.95 25.17
CA GLU A 210 -7.53 0.63 24.92
C GLU A 210 -7.80 0.38 23.43
N ARG A 211 -8.34 1.38 22.71
CA ARG A 211 -8.58 1.29 21.27
C ARG A 211 -7.28 1.14 20.49
N GLN A 212 -6.26 1.93 20.85
CA GLN A 212 -4.94 1.87 20.23
C GLN A 212 -4.24 0.53 20.49
N GLN A 213 -4.43 -0.08 21.67
CA GLN A 213 -3.93 -1.43 21.93
C GLN A 213 -4.60 -2.49 21.05
N VAL A 214 -5.92 -2.41 20.83
CA VAL A 214 -6.63 -3.30 19.91
C VAL A 214 -6.06 -3.18 18.50
N ILE A 215 -5.92 -1.95 18.00
CA ILE A 215 -5.38 -1.66 16.66
C ILE A 215 -3.92 -2.15 16.53
N SER A 216 -3.09 -1.88 17.54
CA SER A 216 -1.67 -2.27 17.56
C SER A 216 -1.48 -3.78 17.51
N LYS A 217 -2.30 -4.54 18.26
CA LYS A 217 -2.29 -6.01 18.22
C LYS A 217 -2.60 -6.55 16.83
N VAL A 218 -3.56 -5.94 16.12
CA VAL A 218 -3.89 -6.33 14.73
C VAL A 218 -2.70 -6.06 13.81
N ILE A 219 -2.09 -4.89 13.89
CA ILE A 219 -0.91 -4.53 13.08
C ILE A 219 0.25 -5.50 13.35
N GLU A 220 0.53 -5.81 14.61
CA GLU A 220 1.60 -6.73 14.98
C GLU A 220 1.35 -8.14 14.42
N ASN A 221 0.11 -8.65 14.54
CA ASN A 221 -0.27 -9.93 13.96
C ASN A 221 -0.05 -9.96 12.44
N ILE A 222 -0.43 -8.89 11.73
CA ILE A 222 -0.20 -8.77 10.28
C ILE A 222 1.30 -8.83 9.98
N LYS A 223 2.13 -8.06 10.70
CA LYS A 223 3.59 -8.05 10.53
C LYS A 223 4.21 -9.43 10.77
N VAL A 224 3.75 -10.16 11.79
CA VAL A 224 4.21 -11.52 12.08
C VAL A 224 3.84 -12.48 10.96
N MET A 225 2.61 -12.41 10.44
CA MET A 225 2.16 -13.27 9.35
C MET A 225 2.90 -12.98 8.04
N ASP A 226 3.15 -11.70 7.73
CA ASP A 226 3.93 -11.26 6.56
C ASP A 226 5.37 -11.77 6.64
N LYS A 227 6.06 -11.58 7.78
CA LYS A 227 7.42 -12.10 8.00
C LYS A 227 7.52 -13.62 7.87
N LYS A 228 6.45 -14.35 8.23
CA LYS A 228 6.36 -15.82 8.07
C LYS A 228 5.99 -16.24 6.65
N GLY A 229 5.72 -15.31 5.74
CA GLY A 229 5.28 -15.59 4.37
C GLY A 229 3.89 -16.22 4.29
N LEU A 230 3.06 -16.08 5.34
CA LEU A 230 1.70 -16.62 5.40
C LEU A 230 0.67 -15.72 4.70
N LEU A 231 1.04 -14.47 4.44
CA LEU A 231 0.24 -13.53 3.64
C LEU A 231 1.02 -13.17 2.40
N SER A 232 0.32 -13.12 1.26
CA SER A 232 0.83 -12.47 0.06
C SER A 232 0.84 -10.94 0.22
N LYS A 233 1.63 -10.26 -0.63
CA LYS A 233 1.70 -8.79 -0.67
C LYS A 233 0.32 -8.12 -0.83
N VAL A 234 -0.57 -8.75 -1.60
CA VAL A 234 -1.95 -8.27 -1.79
C VAL A 234 -2.77 -8.45 -0.52
N GLU A 235 -2.69 -9.61 0.14
CA GLU A 235 -3.41 -9.87 1.39
C GLU A 235 -2.95 -8.97 2.53
N VAL A 236 -1.64 -8.66 2.61
CA VAL A 236 -1.11 -7.67 3.56
C VAL A 236 -1.75 -6.31 3.33
N LYS A 237 -1.82 -5.83 2.08
CA LYS A 237 -2.48 -4.55 1.76
C LYS A 237 -3.96 -4.54 2.12
N ILE A 238 -4.67 -5.64 1.87
CA ILE A 238 -6.08 -5.79 2.29
C ILE A 238 -6.20 -5.71 3.81
N LYS A 239 -5.36 -6.45 4.55
CA LYS A 239 -5.34 -6.42 6.02
C LYS A 239 -4.98 -5.03 6.57
N MET A 240 -4.08 -4.30 5.92
CA MET A 240 -3.79 -2.91 6.30
C MET A 240 -4.96 -1.96 6.02
N ALA A 241 -5.71 -2.18 4.94
CA ALA A 241 -6.95 -1.42 4.70
C ALA A 241 -8.05 -1.71 5.75
N VAL A 242 -8.05 -2.90 6.38
CA VAL A 242 -8.90 -3.17 7.55
C VAL A 242 -8.50 -2.26 8.71
N VAL A 243 -7.20 -2.16 9.00
CA VAL A 243 -6.65 -1.30 10.06
C VAL A 243 -7.04 0.16 9.84
N GLU A 244 -6.85 0.70 8.62
CA GLU A 244 -7.22 2.08 8.28
C GLU A 244 -8.71 2.38 8.56
N GLU A 245 -9.61 1.44 8.23
CA GLU A 245 -11.05 1.62 8.46
C GLU A 245 -11.44 1.55 9.94
N VAL A 246 -10.71 0.78 10.73
CA VAL A 246 -10.87 0.68 12.18
C VAL A 246 -10.32 1.95 12.84
N GLU A 247 -9.15 2.45 12.42
CA GLU A 247 -8.56 3.70 12.90
C GLU A 247 -9.47 4.90 12.65
N LYS A 248 -10.03 5.06 11.44
CA LYS A 248 -11.02 6.12 11.16
C LYS A 248 -12.22 6.05 12.09
N SER A 249 -12.64 4.85 12.44
CA SER A 249 -13.76 4.65 13.37
C SER A 249 -13.37 5.01 14.80
N SER A 250 -12.13 4.69 15.23
CA SER A 250 -11.58 5.13 16.51
C SER A 250 -11.51 6.66 16.61
N GLN A 251 -10.98 7.32 15.57
CA GLN A 251 -10.92 8.78 15.49
C GLN A 251 -12.30 9.42 15.57
N LYS A 252 -13.31 8.83 14.91
CA LYS A 252 -14.69 9.30 15.00
C LYS A 252 -15.24 9.18 16.43
N ILE A 253 -15.02 8.05 17.09
CA ILE A 253 -15.41 7.83 18.50
C ILE A 253 -14.76 8.88 19.40
N ASN A 254 -13.47 9.18 19.21
CA ASN A 254 -12.77 10.22 19.97
C ASN A 254 -13.39 11.60 19.79
N LEU A 255 -13.70 11.98 18.55
CA LEU A 255 -14.29 13.27 18.25
C LEU A 255 -15.69 13.38 18.89
N GLU A 256 -16.49 12.32 18.80
CA GLU A 256 -17.81 12.24 19.43
C GLU A 256 -17.71 12.31 20.97
N SER A 257 -16.75 11.61 21.57
CA SER A 257 -16.51 11.64 23.02
C SER A 257 -16.07 13.03 23.50
N LYS A 258 -15.18 13.71 22.78
CA LYS A 258 -14.78 15.10 23.09
C LYS A 258 -15.95 16.06 22.98
N LYS A 259 -16.81 15.87 21.97
CA LYS A 259 -18.04 16.65 21.82
C LYS A 259 -18.99 16.43 23.00
N ALA A 260 -19.16 15.18 23.44
CA ALA A 260 -19.98 14.85 24.60
C ALA A 260 -19.45 15.52 25.88
N ASP A 261 -18.13 15.48 26.10
CA ASP A 261 -17.48 16.13 27.24
C ASP A 261 -17.66 17.66 27.25
N THR A 262 -17.57 18.30 26.08
CA THR A 262 -17.86 19.74 25.95
C THR A 262 -19.32 20.06 26.29
N ILE A 263 -20.27 19.27 25.77
CA ILE A 263 -21.70 19.46 26.06
C ILE A 263 -21.98 19.25 27.55
N ALA A 264 -21.43 18.20 28.16
CA ALA A 264 -21.56 17.94 29.59
C ALA A 264 -20.97 19.08 30.44
N THR A 265 -19.83 19.64 30.03
CA THR A 265 -19.24 20.81 30.69
C THR A 265 -20.18 22.02 30.65
N LYS A 266 -20.83 22.30 29.51
CA LYS A 266 -21.85 23.35 29.40
C LYS A 266 -23.03 23.11 30.34
N MET A 267 -23.52 21.87 30.41
CA MET A 267 -24.60 21.49 31.32
C MET A 267 -24.23 21.76 32.77
N VAL A 268 -23.05 21.32 33.21
CA VAL A 268 -22.56 21.51 34.58
C VAL A 268 -22.44 22.99 34.95
N LYS A 269 -22.07 23.84 33.99
CA LYS A 269 -22.00 25.31 34.16
C LYS A 269 -23.37 26.00 34.10
N GLY A 270 -24.45 25.27 33.81
CA GLY A 270 -25.79 25.83 33.66
C GLY A 270 -25.98 26.63 32.36
N GLU A 271 -25.11 26.44 31.37
CA GLU A 271 -25.23 27.08 30.06
C GLU A 271 -26.39 26.48 29.26
N LYS A 272 -27.03 27.29 28.40
CA LYS A 272 -28.10 26.81 27.51
C LYS A 272 -27.51 25.96 26.39
N LEU A 273 -27.95 24.70 26.31
CA LEU A 273 -27.65 23.82 25.19
C LEU A 273 -28.54 24.15 23.99
N THR A 274 -28.00 23.96 22.79
CA THR A 274 -28.78 23.93 21.55
C THR A 274 -29.59 22.62 21.45
N ALA A 275 -30.66 22.62 20.64
CA ALA A 275 -31.46 21.42 20.42
C ALA A 275 -30.64 20.24 19.85
N SER A 276 -29.63 20.52 19.02
CA SER A 276 -28.75 19.49 18.46
C SER A 276 -27.79 18.90 19.49
N GLU A 277 -27.27 19.70 20.42
CA GLU A 277 -26.46 19.23 21.55
C GLU A 277 -27.28 18.38 22.52
N GLN A 278 -28.51 18.80 22.85
CA GLN A 278 -29.43 18.02 23.68
C GLN A 278 -29.72 16.66 23.04
N LYS A 279 -30.11 16.65 21.76
CA LYS A 279 -30.39 15.41 21.03
C LYS A 279 -29.16 14.49 20.99
N PHE A 280 -27.99 15.05 20.70
CA PHE A 280 -26.75 14.29 20.63
C PHE A 280 -26.42 13.58 21.95
N ILE A 281 -26.41 14.31 23.08
CA ILE A 281 -26.00 13.73 24.35
C ILE A 281 -27.03 12.73 24.90
N ILE A 282 -28.34 12.97 24.67
CA ILE A 282 -29.41 12.04 25.04
C ILE A 282 -29.30 10.72 24.27
N GLU A 283 -29.10 10.78 22.95
CA GLU A 283 -29.13 9.59 22.10
C GLU A 283 -27.81 8.80 22.15
N LYS A 284 -26.67 9.47 22.35
CA LYS A 284 -25.35 8.84 22.20
C LYS A 284 -24.62 8.61 23.52
N TYR A 285 -24.83 9.47 24.52
CA TYR A 285 -24.09 9.45 25.78
C TYR A 285 -25.01 9.72 27.00
N PRO A 286 -26.07 8.91 27.19
CA PRO A 286 -27.05 9.13 28.25
C PRO A 286 -26.43 9.10 29.66
N GLU A 287 -25.44 8.26 29.89
CA GLU A 287 -24.74 8.18 31.18
C GLU A 287 -23.96 9.48 31.50
N ILE A 288 -23.27 10.05 30.51
CA ILE A 288 -22.55 11.32 30.67
C ILE A 288 -23.53 12.46 31.00
N LYS A 289 -24.68 12.46 30.32
CA LYS A 289 -25.76 13.42 30.58
C LYS A 289 -26.22 13.34 32.03
N GLU A 290 -26.53 12.14 32.53
CA GLU A 290 -27.00 11.92 33.89
C GLU A 290 -25.98 12.40 34.93
N LEU A 291 -24.70 12.08 34.73
CA LEU A 291 -23.62 12.56 35.60
C LEU A 291 -23.51 14.09 35.64
N ALA A 292 -23.65 14.75 34.48
CA ALA A 292 -23.63 16.20 34.37
C ALA A 292 -24.84 16.85 35.07
N GLU A 293 -26.04 16.28 34.91
CA GLU A 293 -27.26 16.75 35.56
C GLU A 293 -27.20 16.57 37.09
N GLN A 294 -26.68 15.43 37.56
CA GLN A 294 -26.47 15.20 38.99
C GLN A 294 -25.49 16.23 39.56
N SER A 295 -24.37 16.47 38.88
CA SER A 295 -23.36 17.45 39.32
C SER A 295 -23.93 18.87 39.37
N LEU A 296 -24.76 19.27 38.40
CA LEU A 296 -25.46 20.55 38.40
C LEU A 296 -26.49 20.66 39.55
N LYS A 297 -27.18 19.56 39.90
CA LYS A 297 -28.13 19.55 41.01
C LYS A 297 -27.41 19.70 42.35
N GLU A 298 -26.31 18.98 42.54
CA GLU A 298 -25.47 19.09 43.74
C GLU A 298 -24.88 20.50 43.88
N SER A 299 -24.45 21.13 42.78
CA SER A 299 -23.91 22.50 42.82
C SER A 299 -24.96 23.54 43.20
N LYS A 300 -26.23 23.37 42.77
CA LYS A 300 -27.33 24.24 43.21
C LYS A 300 -27.55 24.18 44.72
N ASN A 301 -27.44 23.01 45.34
CA ASN A 301 -27.53 22.85 46.79
C ASN A 301 -26.35 23.55 47.50
N LEU A 302 -25.12 23.34 47.02
CA LEU A 302 -23.95 24.02 47.57
C LEU A 302 -24.06 25.55 47.43
N LYS A 303 -24.57 26.05 46.30
CA LYS A 303 -24.83 27.48 46.07
C LYS A 303 -25.83 28.05 47.08
N GLU A 304 -26.84 27.27 47.47
CA GLU A 304 -27.81 27.67 48.50
C GLU A 304 -27.19 27.72 49.90
N GLN A 305 -26.35 26.73 50.26
CA GLN A 305 -25.58 26.76 51.51
C GLN A 305 -24.67 28.00 51.58
N ILE A 306 -23.97 28.31 50.49
CA ILE A 306 -23.10 29.49 50.37
C ILE A 306 -23.90 30.80 50.48
N LYS A 307 -25.15 30.83 49.99
CA LYS A 307 -26.03 32.01 50.15
C LYS A 307 -26.42 32.25 51.61
N ASN A 308 -26.48 31.21 52.43
CA ASN A 308 -26.83 31.30 53.85
C ASN A 308 -25.64 31.68 54.75
N CYS A 309 -24.40 31.63 54.23
CA CYS A 309 -23.22 32.12 54.94
C CYS A 309 -23.23 33.66 55.06
N LYS A 310 -22.84 34.16 56.24
CA LYS A 310 -22.83 35.58 56.59
C LYS A 310 -21.51 36.27 56.23
N THR A 311 -20.39 35.53 56.27
CA THR A 311 -19.05 36.08 55.96
C THR A 311 -18.41 35.41 54.74
N GLU A 312 -17.37 36.04 54.19
CA GLU A 312 -16.58 35.43 53.11
C GLU A 312 -15.71 34.27 53.60
N GLU A 313 -15.22 34.30 54.85
CA GLU A 313 -14.51 33.16 55.44
C GLU A 313 -15.41 31.92 55.54
N GLU A 314 -16.67 32.09 55.96
CA GLU A 314 -17.65 30.99 56.02
C GLU A 314 -17.90 30.39 54.63
N LYS A 315 -17.99 31.22 53.58
CA LYS A 315 -18.15 30.74 52.20
C LYS A 315 -16.93 29.97 51.72
N GLN A 316 -15.72 30.47 52.01
CA GLN A 316 -14.48 29.78 51.69
C GLN A 316 -14.35 28.44 52.42
N GLN A 317 -14.74 28.38 53.70
CA GLN A 317 -14.68 27.15 54.49
C GLN A 317 -15.66 26.09 53.97
N VAL A 318 -16.90 26.47 53.65
CA VAL A 318 -17.91 25.57 53.05
C VAL A 318 -17.43 25.02 51.71
N THR A 319 -16.86 25.89 50.86
CA THR A 319 -16.34 25.50 49.55
C THR A 319 -15.12 24.59 49.66
N SER A 320 -14.17 24.91 50.54
CA SER A 320 -12.95 24.10 50.75
C SER A 320 -13.31 22.72 51.29
N LYS A 321 -14.22 22.64 52.27
CA LYS A 321 -14.71 21.37 52.80
C LYS A 321 -15.37 20.50 51.72
N ALA A 322 -16.10 21.11 50.79
CA ALA A 322 -16.71 20.37 49.68
C ALA A 322 -15.65 19.81 48.72
N ILE A 323 -14.61 20.59 48.41
CA ILE A 323 -13.46 20.16 47.58
C ILE A 323 -12.70 19.01 48.26
N ASP A 324 -12.34 19.16 49.54
CA ASP A 324 -11.60 18.15 50.30
C ASP A 324 -12.35 16.82 50.36
N ASN A 325 -13.67 16.86 50.57
CA ASN A 325 -14.51 15.67 50.57
C ASN A 325 -14.51 14.98 49.19
N LEU A 326 -14.58 15.75 48.09
CA LEU A 326 -14.51 15.18 46.74
C LEU A 326 -13.15 14.53 46.46
N GLU A 327 -12.05 15.18 46.86
CA GLU A 327 -10.72 14.58 46.74
C GLU A 327 -10.58 13.29 47.56
N GLU A 328 -11.14 13.25 48.78
CA GLU A 328 -11.14 12.07 49.63
C GLU A 328 -11.97 10.94 49.00
N MET A 329 -13.17 11.24 48.50
CA MET A 329 -14.02 10.29 47.78
C MET A 329 -13.32 9.73 46.54
N PHE A 330 -12.58 10.57 45.81
CA PHE A 330 -11.80 10.14 44.65
C PHE A 330 -10.62 9.24 45.05
N LYS A 331 -9.84 9.62 46.07
CA LYS A 331 -8.73 8.81 46.61
C LYS A 331 -9.22 7.44 47.11
N LYS A 332 -10.42 7.37 47.66
CA LYS A 332 -11.09 6.13 48.09
C LYS A 332 -11.72 5.33 46.93
N GLY A 333 -11.68 5.83 45.69
CA GLY A 333 -12.28 5.18 44.52
C GLY A 333 -13.81 5.19 44.51
N ILE A 334 -14.45 6.02 45.34
CA ILE A 334 -15.92 6.10 45.45
C ILE A 334 -16.51 6.82 44.24
N ILE A 335 -15.78 7.79 43.68
CA ILE A 335 -16.17 8.51 42.48
C ILE A 335 -15.14 8.33 41.37
N SER A 336 -15.64 8.24 40.14
CA SER A 336 -14.81 8.16 38.93
C SER A 336 -14.11 9.49 38.62
N PRO A 337 -13.02 9.47 37.81
CA PRO A 337 -12.36 10.70 37.36
C PRO A 337 -13.33 11.69 36.66
N MET A 338 -14.29 11.17 35.88
CA MET A 338 -15.29 12.00 35.20
C MET A 338 -16.26 12.64 36.20
N GLN A 339 -16.73 11.88 37.19
CA GLN A 339 -17.55 12.43 38.27
C GLN A 339 -16.82 13.51 39.05
N LEU A 340 -15.55 13.29 39.40
CA LEU A 340 -14.71 14.30 40.06
C LEU A 340 -14.63 15.56 39.20
N LYS A 341 -14.30 15.43 37.91
CA LYS A 341 -14.18 16.55 36.96
C LYS A 341 -15.46 17.38 36.93
N PHE A 342 -16.63 16.75 36.74
CA PHE A 342 -17.90 17.48 36.68
C PHE A 342 -18.27 18.13 38.00
N LYS A 343 -18.09 17.45 39.14
CA LYS A 343 -18.38 18.06 40.45
C LYS A 343 -17.45 19.25 40.75
N MET A 344 -16.16 19.14 40.44
CA MET A 344 -15.20 20.25 40.57
C MET A 344 -15.55 21.44 39.66
N LEU A 345 -15.88 21.19 38.39
CA LEU A 345 -16.35 22.23 37.46
C LEU A 345 -17.61 22.93 37.97
N ALA A 346 -18.53 22.19 38.60
CA ALA A 346 -19.74 22.74 39.16
C ALA A 346 -19.43 23.69 40.34
N ILE A 347 -18.49 23.32 41.21
CA ILE A 347 -18.02 24.18 42.32
C ILE A 347 -17.35 25.46 41.78
N GLU A 348 -16.48 25.32 40.77
CA GLU A 348 -15.81 26.45 40.13
C GLU A 348 -16.81 27.47 39.54
N SER A 349 -17.90 26.97 38.92
CA SER A 349 -18.95 27.83 38.36
C SER A 349 -19.68 28.69 39.42
N ILE A 350 -19.81 28.21 40.66
CA ILE A 350 -20.39 28.97 41.77
C ILE A 350 -19.45 30.11 42.20
N LYS A 351 -18.14 29.87 42.14
CA LYS A 351 -17.11 30.84 42.54
C LYS A 351 -17.02 32.02 41.56
N ASN A 352 -17.10 31.76 40.27
CA ASN A 352 -16.96 32.78 39.22
C ASN A 352 -18.16 33.73 39.08
N GLU A 353 -19.30 33.43 39.72
CA GLU A 353 -20.46 34.34 39.77
C GLU A 353 -20.28 35.52 40.75
N LYS A 354 -19.26 35.51 41.61
CA LYS A 354 -19.02 36.55 42.63
C LYS A 354 -17.53 36.96 42.67
N GLU A 355 -17.22 38.03 41.92
CA GLU A 355 -16.01 38.87 41.98
C GLU A 355 -14.64 38.38 41.46
N ASN A 356 -13.97 39.35 40.81
CA ASN A 356 -12.62 39.42 40.26
C ASN A 356 -11.45 39.19 41.24
N ASN A 357 -11.64 38.58 42.42
CA ASN A 357 -10.59 38.51 43.43
C ASN A 357 -10.15 37.08 43.80
N LYS A 358 -8.86 36.83 43.53
CA LYS A 358 -8.02 35.66 43.82
C LYS A 358 -8.50 34.33 43.21
N LEU A 359 -8.01 34.13 41.98
CA LEU A 359 -7.88 32.88 41.26
C LEU A 359 -7.26 31.80 42.18
N PHE A 360 -8.08 30.93 42.78
CA PHE A 360 -7.61 29.57 42.99
C PHE A 360 -7.84 28.91 41.64
N ASN A 361 -6.77 28.78 40.87
CA ASN A 361 -6.80 28.10 39.59
C ASN A 361 -6.92 26.60 39.89
N ILE A 362 -8.12 26.16 40.32
CA ILE A 362 -8.44 24.74 40.39
C ILE A 362 -8.51 24.34 38.93
N ASN A 363 -7.41 23.84 38.40
CA ASN A 363 -7.43 23.24 37.08
C ASN A 363 -8.04 21.85 37.27
N PRO A 364 -9.33 21.62 36.93
CA PRO A 364 -9.97 20.32 37.11
C PRO A 364 -9.30 19.22 36.29
N TYR A 365 -8.40 19.59 35.35
CA TYR A 365 -7.59 18.67 34.57
C TYR A 365 -6.28 18.25 35.26
N VAL A 366 -5.86 18.88 36.37
CA VAL A 366 -4.66 18.45 37.14
C VAL A 366 -4.87 17.12 37.83
N TYR A 367 -6.12 16.81 38.19
CA TYR A 367 -6.50 15.54 38.82
C TYR A 367 -6.74 14.41 37.80
N LEU A 368 -6.74 14.73 36.51
CA LEU A 368 -6.74 13.76 35.41
C LEU A 368 -5.29 13.42 35.06
N ASN A 369 -4.69 12.56 35.88
CA ASN A 369 -3.45 11.80 35.64
C ASN A 369 -2.42 12.45 34.67
N PRO A 370 -1.30 13.03 35.15
CA PRO A 370 -0.28 13.65 34.31
C PRO A 370 0.35 12.70 33.27
N GLY A 371 0.28 11.39 33.49
CA GLY A 371 0.77 10.38 32.55
C GLY A 371 0.10 10.47 31.17
N ALA A 372 -1.21 10.74 31.11
CA ALA A 372 -1.95 10.74 29.84
C ALA A 372 -1.61 11.92 28.91
N LEU A 373 -1.12 13.04 29.44
CA LEU A 373 -0.69 14.20 28.62
C LEU A 373 0.74 14.05 28.09
N VAL A 374 1.64 13.47 28.89
CA VAL A 374 3.04 13.23 28.49
C VAL A 374 3.14 12.03 27.56
N ASP A 375 2.33 10.99 27.78
CA ASP A 375 2.28 9.77 26.96
C ASP A 375 1.63 9.99 25.60
N ASN A 376 0.62 10.87 25.50
CA ASN A 376 0.03 11.24 24.22
C ASN A 376 0.98 12.09 23.36
N LEU A 377 1.80 12.97 23.97
CA LEU A 377 2.80 13.73 23.22
C LEU A 377 3.94 12.82 22.73
N THR A 378 4.44 11.92 23.58
CA THR A 378 5.49 10.96 23.20
C THR A 378 5.00 9.91 22.22
N GLY A 379 3.77 9.44 22.34
CA GLY A 379 3.13 8.53 21.39
C GLY A 379 2.94 9.16 20.00
N ILE A 380 2.44 10.40 19.94
CA ILE A 380 2.30 11.15 18.68
C ILE A 380 3.68 11.45 18.05
N LEU A 381 4.68 11.83 18.86
CA LEU A 381 6.06 12.04 18.39
C LEU A 381 6.69 10.75 17.85
N MET A 382 6.51 9.61 18.53
CA MET A 382 7.01 8.31 18.06
C MET A 382 6.36 7.89 16.75
N VAL A 383 5.05 8.10 16.58
CA VAL A 383 4.34 7.79 15.34
C VAL A 383 4.78 8.70 14.19
N ILE A 384 4.98 10.00 14.44
CA ILE A 384 5.51 10.94 13.43
C ILE A 384 6.93 10.56 13.02
N VAL A 385 7.80 10.21 13.96
CA VAL A 385 9.18 9.76 13.68
C VAL A 385 9.19 8.46 12.88
N ILE A 386 8.31 7.49 13.20
CA ILE A 386 8.18 6.24 12.45
C ILE A 386 7.68 6.50 11.02
N ILE A 387 6.71 7.40 10.83
CA ILE A 387 6.20 7.77 9.49
C ILE A 387 7.29 8.48 8.68
N ILE A 388 8.08 9.38 9.29
CA ILE A 388 9.19 10.07 8.62
C ILE A 388 10.30 9.08 8.21
N ILE A 389 10.66 8.13 9.08
CA ILE A 389 11.65 7.08 8.78
C ILE A 389 11.18 6.18 7.62
N ILE A 390 9.88 5.83 7.59
CA ILE A 390 9.30 5.04 6.50
C ILE A 390 9.26 5.84 5.18
N LEU A 391 9.00 7.14 5.23
CA LEU A 391 9.01 8.02 4.05
C LEU A 391 10.43 8.28 3.51
N TYR A 392 11.47 8.21 4.35
CA TYR A 392 12.86 8.38 3.95
C TYR A 392 13.56 7.08 3.49
N MET A 393 12.92 5.92 3.71
CA MET A 393 13.40 4.60 3.26
C MET A 393 12.72 4.07 1.99
N ILE A 394 11.87 4.88 1.36
CA ILE A 394 11.34 4.69 -0.01
C ILE A 394 12.11 5.61 -0.94
#